data_AF-A0A6A3L118-F1
#
_entry.id   AF-A0A6A3L118-F1
#
_cell.length_a   1.000
_cell.length_b   1.000
_cell.length_c   1.000
_cell.angle_alpha   90.00
_cell.angle_beta   90.00
_cell.angle_gamma   90.00
#
_symmetry.space_group_name_H-M   'P 1'
#
loop_
_entity.id
_entity.type
_entity.pdbx_description
1 polymer ?
#
loop_
_entity_poly.entity_id
_entity_poly.type
_entity_poly.pdbx_seq_one_letter_code
_entity_poly.pdbx_strand_id
1 'polypeptide(L)' 'MIALRSKYGLKQAASAWNKTIHRVFLGNGFKSCGADQCVYVKRSKNGFIYVCLYVKTSEEIRDVKDALENAFKI' A
#
# COMPACT_ATOMS: atom_id res chain seq x y z
N MET A 1 -1.33 22.91 21.74
CA MET A 1 -0.65 22.86 20.42
C MET A 1 0.04 21.50 20.13
N ILE A 2 -0.57 20.33 20.42
CA ILE A 2 0.12 19.02 20.21
C ILE A 2 -0.59 18.10 19.19
N ALA A 3 -1.88 18.30 18.88
CA ALA A 3 -2.63 17.42 17.98
C ALA A 3 -2.40 17.62 16.47
N LEU A 4 -1.99 18.82 16.03
CA LEU A 4 -1.76 19.12 14.60
C LEU A 4 -0.53 18.39 14.04
N ARG A 5 0.42 17.94 14.88
CA ARG A 5 1.64 17.30 14.39
C ARG A 5 1.46 15.82 14.04
N SER A 6 0.53 15.12 14.69
CA SER A 6 0.39 13.66 14.56
C SER A 6 -0.33 13.26 13.25
N LYS A 7 -1.39 13.98 12.86
CA LYS A 7 -2.16 13.68 11.64
C LYS A 7 -1.45 14.12 10.36
N TYR A 8 -0.79 15.28 10.41
CA TYR A 8 -0.01 15.80 9.27
C TYR A 8 1.36 15.12 9.17
N GLY A 9 1.98 14.76 10.30
CA GLY A 9 3.19 13.95 10.35
C GLY A 9 2.97 12.55 9.77
N LEU A 10 1.83 11.91 10.07
CA LEU A 10 1.49 10.61 9.50
C LEU A 10 1.29 10.67 7.98
N LYS A 11 0.62 11.71 7.47
CA LYS A 11 0.48 11.92 6.02
C LYS A 11 1.81 12.20 5.34
N GLN A 12 2.68 13.00 5.96
CA GLN A 12 4.02 13.28 5.43
C GLN A 12 4.91 12.03 5.46
N ALA A 13 4.86 11.25 6.54
CA ALA A 13 5.58 9.99 6.65
C ALA A 13 5.09 8.98 5.61
N ALA A 14 3.77 8.83 5.44
CA ALA A 14 3.19 7.97 4.41
C ALA A 14 3.58 8.42 2.99
N SER A 15 3.58 9.73 2.72
CA SER A 15 4.02 10.28 1.44
C SER A 15 5.50 10.03 1.17
N ALA A 16 6.36 10.22 2.17
CA ALA A 16 7.80 9.95 2.08
C ALA A 16 8.07 8.45 1.84
N TRP A 17 7.38 7.57 2.57
CA TRP A 17 7.43 6.13 2.37
C TRP A 17 6.99 5.74 0.96
N ASN A 18 5.87 6.28 0.47
CA ASN A 18 5.39 5.99 -0.87
C ASN A 18 6.40 6.38 -1.95
N LYS A 19 7.04 7.55 -1.84
CA LYS A 19 8.10 7.99 -2.76
C LYS A 19 9.33 7.08 -2.71
N THR A 20 9.71 6.62 -1.54
CA THR A 20 10.84 5.70 -1.35
C THR A 20 10.54 4.33 -1.98
N ILE A 21 9.37 3.77 -1.68
CA ILE A 21 8.97 2.47 -2.24
C ILE A 21 8.85 2.57 -3.77
N HIS A 22 8.23 3.63 -4.29
CA HIS A 22 8.14 3.86 -5.74
C HIS A 22 9.52 3.79 -6.42
N ARG A 23 10.52 4.51 -5.89
CA ARG A 23 11.90 4.46 -6.41
C ARG A 23 12.52 3.06 -6.33
N VAL A 24 12.33 2.35 -5.22
CA VAL A 24 12.84 0.98 -5.06
C VAL A 24 12.21 0.03 -6.08
N PHE A 25 10.90 0.14 -6.29
CA PHE A 25 10.18 -0.71 -7.24
C PHE A 25 10.60 -0.44 -8.68
N LEU A 26 10.69 0.82 -9.08
CA LEU A 26 11.21 1.19 -10.40
C LEU A 26 12.65 0.69 -10.61
N GLY A 27 13.53 0.86 -9.62
CA GLY A 27 14.91 0.36 -9.65
C GLY A 27 15.00 -1.17 -9.75
N ASN A 28 14.01 -1.89 -9.22
CA ASN A 28 13.90 -3.35 -9.30
C ASN A 28 13.17 -3.84 -10.57
N GLY A 29 12.87 -2.97 -11.53
CA GLY A 29 12.25 -3.32 -12.80
C GLY A 29 10.73 -3.53 -12.73
N PHE A 30 10.08 -3.05 -11.67
CA PHE A 30 8.62 -2.90 -11.66
C PHE A 30 8.22 -1.62 -12.41
N LYS A 31 7.01 -1.63 -12.94
CA LYS A 31 6.35 -0.47 -13.55
C LYS A 31 5.11 -0.13 -12.72
N SER A 32 4.90 1.14 -12.40
CA SER A 32 3.64 1.57 -11.79
C SER A 32 2.51 1.47 -12.80
N CYS A 33 1.34 1.04 -12.35
CA CYS A 33 0.13 1.08 -13.16
C CYS A 33 -0.28 2.55 -13.38
N GLY A 34 -0.58 2.93 -14.63
CA GLY A 34 -0.98 4.30 -14.96
C GLY A 34 -2.35 4.68 -14.37
N ALA A 35 -3.20 3.69 -14.13
CA ALA A 35 -4.52 3.88 -13.51
C ALA A 35 -4.45 4.00 -11.99
N ASP A 36 -3.50 3.30 -11.35
CA ASP A 36 -3.34 3.27 -9.90
C ASP A 36 -1.87 3.35 -9.48
N GLN A 37 -1.47 4.47 -8.87
CA GLN A 37 -0.09 4.71 -8.43
C GLN A 37 0.37 3.77 -7.31
N CYS A 38 -0.56 3.04 -6.67
CA CYS A 38 -0.28 2.05 -5.64
C CYS A 38 -0.03 0.64 -6.18
N VAL A 39 -0.28 0.40 -7.48
CA VAL A 39 -0.11 -0.91 -8.12
C VAL A 39 1.16 -0.94 -8.96
N TYR A 40 1.95 -1.99 -8.78
CA TYR A 40 3.21 -2.21 -9.46
C TYR A 40 3.20 -3.56 -10.16
N VAL A 41 3.67 -3.59 -11.39
CA VAL A 41 3.71 -4.79 -12.22
C VAL A 41 5.13 -5.03 -12.71
N LYS A 42 5.61 -6.27 -12.58
CA LYS A 42 6.87 -6.71 -13.17
C LYS A 42 6.66 -7.98 -13.97
N ARG A 43 7.14 -8.00 -15.22
CA ARG A 43 7.20 -9.22 -16.01
C ARG A 43 8.40 -10.05 -15.58
N SER A 44 8.17 -11.30 -15.26
CA SER A 44 9.18 -12.32 -14.96
C SER A 44 9.17 -13.38 -16.06
N LYS A 45 10.15 -14.30 -16.04
CA LYS A 45 10.22 -15.42 -16.99
C LYS A 45 8.99 -16.32 -16.94
N ASN A 46 8.38 -16.44 -15.75
CA ASN A 46 7.26 -17.35 -15.49
C ASN A 46 5.91 -16.64 -15.36
N GLY A 47 5.78 -15.38 -15.78
CA GLY A 47 4.52 -14.64 -15.72
C GLY A 47 4.66 -13.21 -15.23
N PHE A 48 3.65 -12.72 -14.52
CA PHE A 48 3.60 -11.35 -14.00
C PHE A 48 3.53 -11.34 -12.48
N ILE A 49 4.25 -10.41 -11.88
CA ILE A 49 4.18 -10.11 -10.45
C ILE A 49 3.40 -8.81 -10.30
N TYR A 50 2.31 -8.87 -9.55
CA TYR A 50 1.50 -7.71 -9.18
C TYR A 50 1.70 -7.41 -7.70
N VAL A 51 2.00 -6.17 -7.37
CA VAL A 51 2.11 -5.69 -6.00
C VAL A 51 1.23 -4.47 -5.82
N CYS A 52 0.30 -4.52 -4.87
CA CYS A 52 -0.53 -3.39 -4.50
C CYS A 52 -0.15 -2.94 -3.08
N LEU A 53 0.16 -1.66 -2.91
CA LEU A 53 0.52 -1.07 -1.63
C LEU A 53 -0.66 -0.29 -1.08
N TYR A 54 -1.24 -0.80 0.00
CA TYR A 54 -2.30 -0.12 0.73
C TYR A 54 -1.83 0.18 2.15
N VAL A 55 -1.91 1.45 2.56
CA VAL A 55 -1.64 1.86 3.95
C VAL A 55 -2.97 1.84 4.70
N LYS A 56 -3.11 0.94 5.67
CA LYS A 56 -4.27 0.88 6.58
C LYS A 56 -3.87 1.27 7.99
N THR A 57 -4.81 1.81 8.76
CA THR A 57 -4.69 1.85 10.22
C THR A 57 -5.02 0.49 10.83
N SER A 58 -4.56 0.24 12.06
CA SER A 58 -4.84 -1.01 12.79
C SER A 58 -6.34 -1.24 13.04
N GLU A 59 -7.15 -0.18 13.06
CA GLU A 59 -8.60 -0.25 13.15
C GLU A 59 -9.22 -0.74 11.83
N GLU A 60 -8.85 -0.15 10.69
CA GLU A 60 -9.34 -0.59 9.37
C GLU A 60 -8.95 -2.04 9.03
N ILE A 61 -7.78 -2.49 9.51
CA ILE A 61 -7.35 -3.89 9.35
C ILE A 61 -8.27 -4.82 10.13
N ARG A 62 -8.67 -4.44 11.34
CA ARG A 62 -9.54 -5.23 12.20
C ARG A 62 -10.94 -5.35 11.60
N ASP A 63 -11.51 -4.22 11.15
CA ASP A 63 -12.84 -4.21 10.56
C ASP A 63 -12.91 -5.07 9.29
N VAL A 64 -11.88 -5.00 8.44
CA VAL A 64 -11.81 -5.84 7.23
C VAL A 64 -11.58 -7.31 7.59
N LYS A 65 -10.75 -7.60 8.60
CA LYS A 65 -10.53 -8.96 9.07
C LYS A 65 -11.84 -9.57 9.61
N ASP A 66 -12.57 -8.83 10.44
CA ASP A 66 -13.84 -9.28 11.02
C ASP A 66 -14.90 -9.48 9.92
N ALA A 67 -14.97 -8.58 8.93
CA ALA A 67 -15.85 -8.73 7.77
C ALA A 67 -15.50 -9.96 6.93
N LEU A 68 -14.21 -10.23 6.69
CA LEU A 68 -13.76 -11.41 5.97
C LEU A 68 -14.05 -12.69 6.76
N GLU A 69 -13.73 -12.71 8.06
CA GLU A 69 -14.03 -13.86 8.92
C GLU A 69 -15.53 -14.16 8.97
N ASN A 70 -16.40 -13.14 8.97
CA ASN A 70 -17.84 -13.35 8.91
C ASN A 70 -18.34 -13.79 7.52
N ALA A 71 -17.72 -13.32 6.45
CA ALA A 71 -18.07 -13.72 5.08
C ALA A 71 -17.60 -15.15 4.73
N PHE A 72 -16.52 -15.62 5.35
CA PHE A 72 -15.93 -16.94 5.10
C PHE A 72 -16.19 -17.97 6.20
N LYS A 73 -16.92 -17.60 7.26
CA LYS A 73 -17.51 -18.58 8.18
C LYS A 73 -18.56 -19.40 7.44
N ILE A 74 -18.19 -20.61 7.07
CA ILE A 74 -19.10 -21.75 6.85
C ILE A 74 -19.56 -22.24 8.21
#